data_AF-A0A316PYW8-F1
#
_entry.id   AF-A0A316PYW8-F1
#
_cell.length_a   1.000
_cell.length_b   1.000
_cell.length_c   1.000
_cell.angle_alpha   90.00
_cell.angle_beta   90.00
_cell.angle_gamma   90.00
#
_symmetry.space_group_name_H-M   'P 1'
#
loop_
_entity.id
_entity.type
_entity.pdbx_description
1 polymer ?
#
loop_
_entity_poly.entity_id
_entity_poly.type
_entity_poly.pdbx_seq_one_letter_code
_entity_poly.pdbx_strand_id
1 'polypeptide(L)'
;MQYTIYREEDYKVTPQMGGETKELVMFPKTAEYIERDFIWRLSLDTVNAEESTFSKMTDYDRVMLLMEGETVLSYENQRVARLAPLEQDRFDGAWKTKSFGSFSGISLMVRKGCEGYMDLLFPKEEADTTPVFTESEKPNAEHALYCSEGYCVVNYEGESIMIRSGQTLVISCSESKRPEYSVMGEGTIIRATVFYDDVYKEMAPEIIPHEKASFDDFKKCVYLANVQFKWAKYFIKSLKTTWFDRELSKAIAKIERYYIPMIIFFVGAMAISIFVAVKFESDLGVVLAILIWLAVNNLIITPLLYMAVVPKPVRKHIKKVSELTPYEQRIREEELGQNERLEKILKKYKNSGKNLGIEDDKE
;
A
#
# COMPACT_ATOMS: atom_id res chain seq x y z
N MET A 1 -22.52 1.98 9.81
CA MET A 1 -22.46 0.80 8.92
C MET A 1 -21.16 0.71 8.10
N GLN A 2 -20.06 0.31 8.72
CA GLN A 2 -18.95 -0.27 7.98
C GLN A 2 -18.51 -1.54 8.69
N TYR A 3 -19.16 -2.66 8.33
CA TYR A 3 -18.67 -3.99 8.71
C TYR A 3 -18.33 -4.80 7.46
N THR A 4 -17.47 -5.80 7.61
CA THR A 4 -17.09 -6.74 6.56
C THR A 4 -16.97 -8.13 7.16
N ILE A 5 -17.50 -9.13 6.47
CA ILE A 5 -17.33 -10.54 6.82
C ILE A 5 -16.30 -11.13 5.85
N TYR A 6 -15.32 -11.83 6.40
CA TYR A 6 -14.33 -12.60 5.66
C TYR A 6 -14.56 -14.09 5.88
N ARG A 7 -14.36 -14.86 4.82
CA ARG A 7 -14.55 -16.30 4.75
C ARG A 7 -13.29 -16.97 4.24
N GLU A 8 -13.30 -18.30 4.22
CA GLU A 8 -12.15 -19.11 3.78
C GLU A 8 -11.60 -18.70 2.40
N GLU A 9 -12.48 -18.33 1.47
CA GLU A 9 -12.14 -17.88 0.13
C GLU A 9 -11.47 -16.49 0.07
N ASP A 10 -11.61 -15.68 1.11
CA ASP A 10 -11.02 -14.34 1.21
C ASP A 10 -9.60 -14.36 1.81
N TYR A 11 -9.22 -15.46 2.47
CA TYR A 11 -7.96 -15.53 3.21
C TYR A 11 -6.78 -15.86 2.30
N LYS A 12 -5.68 -15.12 2.48
CA LYS A 12 -4.40 -15.44 1.84
C LYS A 12 -3.66 -16.47 2.71
N VAL A 13 -3.39 -17.65 2.16
CA VAL A 13 -2.64 -18.71 2.84
C VAL A 13 -1.20 -18.76 2.31
N THR A 14 -0.22 -18.73 3.22
CA THR A 14 1.20 -18.75 2.87
C THR A 14 1.93 -19.80 3.69
N PRO A 15 2.72 -20.71 3.09
CA PRO A 15 3.53 -21.67 3.84
C PRO A 15 4.58 -20.95 4.69
N GLN A 16 4.67 -21.25 5.98
CA GLN A 16 5.60 -20.61 6.90
C GLN A 16 5.87 -21.50 8.13
N MET A 17 7.09 -21.49 8.67
CA MET A 17 7.45 -22.17 9.94
C MET A 17 7.09 -23.68 9.98
N GLY A 18 7.19 -24.36 8.84
CA GLY A 18 6.84 -25.78 8.70
C GLY A 18 5.33 -26.07 8.69
N GLY A 19 4.49 -25.06 8.85
CA GLY A 19 3.04 -25.12 8.62
C GLY A 19 2.61 -24.01 7.67
N GLU A 20 1.61 -23.24 8.07
CA GLU A 20 1.03 -22.19 7.24
C GLU A 20 0.55 -21.01 8.08
N THR A 21 0.56 -19.84 7.46
CA THR A 21 -0.08 -18.63 7.98
C THR A 21 -1.27 -18.32 7.09
N LYS A 22 -2.46 -18.31 7.69
CA LYS A 22 -3.71 -17.86 7.08
C LYS A 22 -3.96 -16.41 7.50
N GLU A 23 -3.85 -15.48 6.57
CA GLU A 23 -4.12 -14.06 6.80
C GLU A 23 -5.64 -13.82 6.83
N LEU A 24 -6.16 -13.56 8.02
CA LEU A 24 -7.59 -13.34 8.23
C LEU A 24 -7.99 -11.93 7.78
N VAL A 25 -7.23 -10.93 8.20
CA VAL A 25 -7.46 -9.53 7.87
C VAL A 25 -6.14 -8.76 7.84
N MET A 26 -6.01 -7.84 6.89
CA MET A 26 -4.98 -6.80 6.87
C MET A 26 -5.61 -5.45 6.60
N PHE A 27 -5.21 -4.44 7.37
CA PHE A 27 -5.71 -3.07 7.21
C PHE A 27 -4.56 -2.07 6.97
N PRO A 28 -4.70 -1.14 6.00
CA PRO A 28 -5.80 -1.05 5.03
C PRO A 28 -5.78 -2.25 4.06
N LYS A 29 -6.92 -2.53 3.40
CA LYS A 29 -7.05 -3.67 2.46
C LYS A 29 -6.04 -3.66 1.30
N THR A 30 -5.49 -2.49 0.99
CA THR A 30 -4.49 -2.29 -0.08
C THR A 30 -3.06 -2.55 0.37
N ALA A 31 -2.83 -2.77 1.66
CA ALA A 31 -1.51 -3.01 2.20
C ALA A 31 -0.98 -4.40 1.79
N GLU A 32 0.34 -4.52 1.75
CA GLU A 32 1.05 -5.75 1.43
C GLU A 32 2.03 -6.11 2.55
N TYR A 33 2.01 -7.37 2.97
CA TYR A 33 2.85 -7.85 4.08
C TYR A 33 4.35 -7.58 3.84
N ILE A 34 4.80 -7.76 2.60
CA ILE A 34 6.21 -7.62 2.22
C ILE A 34 6.68 -6.15 2.28
N GLU A 35 5.80 -5.21 1.93
CA GLU A 35 6.05 -3.77 1.95
C GLU A 35 5.92 -3.19 3.37
N ARG A 36 5.33 -3.96 4.29
CA ARG A 36 5.15 -3.57 5.71
C ARG A 36 4.45 -2.22 5.81
N ASP A 37 3.39 -2.02 5.04
CA ASP A 37 2.63 -0.77 4.94
C ASP A 37 1.23 -0.87 5.57
N PHE A 38 0.94 -1.96 6.30
CA PHE A 38 -0.28 -2.14 7.07
C PHE A 38 -0.22 -1.46 8.46
N ILE A 39 -1.37 -1.10 9.02
CA ILE A 39 -1.54 -0.66 10.42
C ILE A 39 -1.62 -1.88 11.32
N TRP A 40 -2.51 -2.81 10.98
CA TRP A 40 -2.69 -4.02 11.74
C TRP A 40 -2.99 -5.19 10.82
N ARG A 41 -2.64 -6.37 11.32
CA ARG A 41 -2.84 -7.64 10.63
C ARG A 41 -3.24 -8.67 11.66
N LEU A 42 -4.28 -9.42 11.35
CA LEU A 42 -4.72 -10.57 12.12
C LEU A 42 -4.51 -11.82 11.26
N SER A 43 -3.79 -12.80 11.80
CA SER A 43 -3.54 -14.06 11.12
C SER A 43 -3.71 -15.24 12.06
N LEU A 44 -4.10 -16.39 11.49
CA LEU A 44 -4.02 -17.69 12.12
C LEU A 44 -2.72 -18.35 11.66
N ASP A 45 -1.79 -18.55 12.59
CA ASP A 45 -0.50 -19.17 12.34
C ASP A 45 -0.53 -20.62 12.84
N THR A 46 -0.15 -21.56 11.98
CA THR A 46 0.06 -22.98 12.31
C THR A 46 1.54 -23.29 12.19
N VAL A 47 2.15 -23.72 13.29
CA VAL A 47 3.57 -24.06 13.39
C VAL A 47 3.70 -25.55 13.68
N ASN A 48 4.29 -26.30 12.74
CA ASN A 48 4.50 -27.74 12.88
C ASN A 48 5.96 -28.10 13.19
N ALA A 49 6.90 -27.17 13.02
CA ALA A 49 8.31 -27.40 13.30
C ALA A 49 8.59 -27.30 14.80
N GLU A 50 9.43 -28.20 15.33
CA GLU A 50 9.83 -28.19 16.75
C GLU A 50 10.55 -26.91 17.16
N GLU A 51 11.30 -26.30 16.25
CA GLU A 51 11.90 -24.97 16.41
C GLU A 51 11.54 -24.10 15.21
N SER A 52 11.08 -22.88 15.47
CA SER A 52 10.78 -21.89 14.42
C SER A 52 11.29 -20.51 14.79
N THR A 53 11.75 -19.76 13.79
CA THR A 53 12.19 -18.37 13.95
C THR A 53 11.19 -17.43 13.29
N PHE A 54 10.73 -16.43 14.05
CA PHE A 54 9.78 -15.43 13.55
C PHE A 54 10.51 -14.34 12.77
N SER A 55 9.93 -13.89 11.67
CA SER A 55 10.39 -12.72 10.93
C SER A 55 10.42 -11.47 11.82
N LYS A 56 11.50 -10.69 11.75
CA LYS A 56 11.63 -9.43 12.48
C LYS A 56 10.80 -8.32 11.81
N MET A 57 9.87 -7.74 12.57
CA MET A 57 8.97 -6.66 12.17
C MET A 57 9.18 -5.45 13.09
N THR A 58 10.21 -4.66 12.79
CA THR A 58 10.71 -3.57 13.64
C THR A 58 9.67 -2.50 13.98
N ASP A 59 8.72 -2.29 13.08
CA ASP A 59 7.75 -1.21 13.15
C ASP A 59 6.44 -1.65 13.84
N TYR A 60 6.40 -2.86 14.39
CA TYR A 60 5.18 -3.49 14.91
C TYR A 60 5.37 -4.08 16.30
N ASP A 61 4.34 -3.96 17.12
CA ASP A 61 4.10 -4.81 18.29
C ASP A 61 3.28 -6.03 17.89
N ARG A 62 3.40 -7.11 18.67
CA ARG A 62 2.64 -8.33 18.46
C ARG A 62 1.93 -8.79 19.72
N VAL A 63 0.74 -9.35 19.53
CA VAL A 63 0.04 -10.17 20.52
C VAL A 63 -0.17 -11.54 19.88
N MET A 64 0.20 -12.60 20.58
CA MET A 64 -0.02 -13.98 20.14
C MET A 64 -0.92 -14.66 21.16
N LEU A 65 -2.01 -15.28 20.71
CA LEU A 65 -2.92 -16.08 21.53
C LEU A 65 -2.93 -17.51 20.98
N LEU A 66 -2.59 -18.49 21.82
CA LEU A 66 -2.57 -19.89 21.43
C LEU A 66 -3.97 -20.49 21.42
N MET A 67 -4.23 -21.35 20.44
CA MET A 67 -5.50 -22.06 20.29
C MET A 67 -5.33 -23.55 20.58
N GLU A 68 -4.30 -24.16 20.00
CA GLU A 68 -3.98 -25.57 20.20
C GLU A 68 -2.47 -25.76 20.38
N GLY A 69 -2.09 -26.85 21.05
CA GLY A 69 -0.71 -27.19 21.33
C GLY A 69 -0.10 -26.35 22.45
N GLU A 70 1.22 -26.36 22.54
CA GLU A 70 1.99 -25.60 23.52
C GLU A 70 3.24 -25.04 22.87
N THR A 71 3.70 -23.88 23.35
CA THR A 71 4.94 -23.29 22.85
C THR A 71 5.75 -22.60 23.94
N VAL A 72 7.07 -22.58 23.76
CA VAL A 72 7.98 -21.71 24.50
C VAL A 72 8.51 -20.65 23.54
N LEU A 73 8.14 -19.39 23.78
CA LEU A 73 8.66 -18.23 23.07
C LEU A 73 9.91 -17.73 23.76
N SER A 74 11.03 -17.74 23.03
CA SER A 74 12.31 -17.16 23.46
C SER A 74 12.55 -15.85 22.73
N TYR A 75 12.57 -14.75 23.48
CA TYR A 75 12.91 -13.42 22.98
C TYR A 75 14.38 -13.13 23.32
N GLU A 76 15.25 -13.16 22.30
CA GLU A 76 16.70 -13.08 22.48
C GLU A 76 17.11 -11.84 23.29
N ASN A 77 17.81 -12.05 24.40
CA ASN A 77 18.24 -11.02 25.36
C ASN A 77 17.10 -10.24 26.06
N GLN A 78 15.87 -10.78 26.09
CA GLN A 78 14.74 -10.13 26.77
C GLN A 78 14.15 -11.04 27.86
N ARG A 79 13.32 -12.01 27.49
CA ARG A 79 12.66 -12.96 28.39
C ARG A 79 12.22 -14.22 27.65
N VAL A 80 11.71 -15.18 28.39
CA VAL A 80 11.04 -16.38 27.86
C VAL A 80 9.60 -16.37 28.33
N ALA A 81 8.69 -16.84 27.47
CA ALA A 81 7.28 -17.07 27.81
C ALA A 81 6.90 -18.49 27.42
N ARG A 82 6.13 -19.18 28.28
CA ARG A 82 5.47 -20.44 27.92
C ARG A 82 4.00 -20.14 27.76
N LEU A 83 3.41 -20.65 26.68
CA LEU A 83 2.00 -20.48 26.39
C LEU A 83 1.35 -21.85 26.21
N ALA A 84 0.26 -22.05 26.95
CA ALA A 84 -0.71 -23.12 26.77
C ALA A 84 -1.91 -22.62 25.94
N PRO A 85 -2.85 -23.51 25.55
CA PRO A 85 -4.07 -23.10 24.86
C PRO A 85 -4.83 -22.01 25.63
N LEU A 86 -5.34 -21.03 24.90
CA LEU A 86 -6.05 -19.83 25.37
C LEU A 86 -5.22 -18.84 26.19
N GLU A 87 -3.90 -19.08 26.33
CA GLU A 87 -2.98 -18.08 26.87
C GLU A 87 -2.44 -17.17 25.78
N GLN A 88 -2.06 -15.95 26.17
CA GLN A 88 -1.50 -14.96 25.26
C GLN A 88 -0.24 -14.30 25.80
N ASP A 89 0.59 -13.80 24.88
CA ASP A 89 1.73 -12.94 25.22
C ASP A 89 1.86 -11.75 24.27
N ARG A 90 2.32 -10.62 24.81
CA ARG A 90 2.62 -9.41 24.04
C ARG A 90 4.12 -9.14 24.00
N PHE A 91 4.64 -8.83 22.82
CA PHE A 91 6.07 -8.61 22.59
C PHE A 91 6.34 -7.64 21.44
N ASP A 92 7.55 -7.06 21.42
CA ASP A 92 8.00 -6.18 20.34
C ASP A 92 8.40 -7.02 19.11
N GLY A 93 7.84 -6.72 17.94
CA GLY A 93 8.17 -7.40 16.68
C GLY A 93 9.61 -7.18 16.22
N ALA A 94 10.33 -6.21 16.78
CA ALA A 94 11.76 -5.98 16.55
C ALA A 94 12.66 -7.01 17.26
N TRP A 95 12.13 -7.73 18.25
CA TRP A 95 12.89 -8.75 18.97
C TRP A 95 13.11 -9.98 18.10
N LYS A 96 14.32 -10.56 18.20
CA LYS A 96 14.59 -11.85 17.58
C LYS A 96 13.86 -12.91 18.41
N THR A 97 12.85 -13.52 17.81
CA THR A 97 11.92 -14.40 18.50
C THR A 97 11.99 -15.79 17.91
N LYS A 98 12.15 -16.79 18.78
CA LYS A 98 12.06 -18.20 18.44
C LYS A 98 10.91 -18.86 19.21
N SER A 99 10.21 -19.80 18.59
CA SER A 99 9.29 -20.70 19.27
C SER A 99 9.86 -22.11 19.32
N PHE A 100 9.53 -22.82 20.39
CA PHE A 100 9.80 -24.24 20.56
C PHE A 100 8.50 -24.98 20.84
N GLY A 101 8.17 -25.99 20.04
CA GLY A 101 6.91 -26.72 20.07
C GLY A 101 6.01 -26.45 18.85
N SER A 102 5.04 -27.33 18.66
CA SER A 102 4.02 -27.21 17.61
C SER A 102 2.72 -26.68 18.19
N PHE A 103 2.14 -25.69 17.54
CA PHE A 103 0.95 -24.99 18.01
C PHE A 103 0.21 -24.33 16.84
N SER A 104 -1.06 -24.00 17.07
CA SER A 104 -1.83 -23.07 16.26
C SER A 104 -2.27 -21.88 17.11
N GLY A 105 -2.29 -20.68 16.55
CA GLY A 105 -2.62 -19.48 17.31
C GLY A 105 -2.95 -18.27 16.47
N ILE A 106 -3.66 -17.31 17.05
CA ILE A 106 -3.93 -16.02 16.43
C ILE A 106 -2.79 -15.06 16.73
N SER A 107 -2.22 -14.48 15.69
CA SER A 107 -1.28 -13.38 15.77
C SER A 107 -1.93 -12.07 15.35
N LEU A 108 -1.97 -11.12 16.27
CA LEU A 108 -2.27 -9.73 16.00
C LEU A 108 -0.96 -8.95 15.92
N MET A 109 -0.67 -8.36 14.77
CA MET A 109 0.41 -7.39 14.60
C MET A 109 -0.18 -6.00 14.52
N VAL A 110 0.34 -5.04 15.29
CA VAL A 110 -0.11 -3.64 15.30
C VAL A 110 1.09 -2.71 15.18
N ARG A 111 1.01 -1.73 14.29
CA ARG A 111 2.08 -0.77 14.06
C ARG A 111 2.33 0.06 15.33
N LYS A 112 3.60 0.32 15.64
CA LYS A 112 3.99 1.14 16.78
C LYS A 112 3.34 2.53 16.70
N GLY A 113 2.84 3.02 17.83
CA GLY A 113 2.04 4.24 17.91
C GLY A 113 0.53 4.01 17.76
N CYS A 114 0.11 2.81 17.34
CA CYS A 114 -1.26 2.31 17.46
C CYS A 114 -1.35 1.35 18.65
N GLU A 115 -2.57 1.03 19.06
CA GLU A 115 -2.83 0.15 20.20
C GLU A 115 -3.62 -1.07 19.74
N GLY A 116 -3.31 -2.23 20.30
CA GLY A 116 -3.90 -3.50 19.89
C GLY A 116 -4.04 -4.44 21.07
N TYR A 117 -5.21 -5.05 21.18
CA TYR A 117 -5.60 -5.93 22.29
C TYR A 117 -6.32 -7.14 21.75
N MET A 118 -6.16 -8.29 22.42
CA MET A 118 -6.95 -9.48 22.17
C MET A 118 -7.61 -9.97 23.44
N ASP A 119 -8.84 -10.42 23.32
CA ASP A 119 -9.60 -11.11 24.36
C ASP A 119 -10.46 -12.24 23.78
N LEU A 120 -10.96 -13.09 24.69
CA LEU A 120 -11.81 -14.23 24.37
C LEU A 120 -13.24 -13.92 24.78
N LEU A 121 -14.17 -14.17 23.86
CA LEU A 121 -15.60 -14.13 24.14
C LEU A 121 -16.15 -15.55 24.06
N PHE A 122 -16.98 -15.89 25.04
CA PHE A 122 -17.71 -17.16 25.10
C PHE A 122 -19.21 -16.81 25.01
N PRO A 123 -19.79 -16.76 23.80
CA PRO A 123 -21.19 -16.41 23.62
C PRO A 123 -22.11 -17.37 24.40
N LYS A 124 -23.24 -16.85 24.86
CA LYS A 124 -24.30 -17.60 25.54
C LYS A 124 -25.57 -17.58 24.71
N GLU A 125 -26.56 -18.41 25.08
CA GLU A 125 -27.86 -18.43 24.40
C GLU A 125 -28.57 -17.07 24.45
N GLU A 126 -28.46 -16.37 25.58
CA GLU A 126 -28.98 -15.01 25.74
C GLU A 126 -27.95 -13.97 25.29
N ALA A 127 -28.44 -12.93 24.60
CA ALA A 127 -27.60 -11.83 24.16
C ALA A 127 -27.09 -11.03 25.37
N ASP A 128 -25.76 -10.98 25.52
CA ASP A 128 -25.11 -10.18 26.54
C ASP A 128 -24.36 -9.02 25.88
N THR A 129 -24.55 -7.81 26.41
CA THR A 129 -23.81 -6.63 25.94
C THR A 129 -22.38 -6.80 26.39
N THR A 130 -21.48 -7.08 25.45
CA THR A 130 -20.09 -7.34 25.80
C THR A 130 -19.35 -6.01 25.91
N PRO A 131 -18.92 -5.59 27.13
CA PRO A 131 -18.15 -4.37 27.25
C PRO A 131 -16.84 -4.51 26.46
N VAL A 132 -16.47 -3.44 25.77
CA VAL A 132 -15.10 -3.27 25.29
C VAL A 132 -14.28 -2.87 26.52
N PHE A 133 -13.42 -3.76 26.99
CA PHE A 133 -12.66 -3.56 28.23
C PHE A 133 -11.54 -2.51 28.09
N THR A 134 -11.29 -2.01 26.89
CA THR A 134 -10.15 -1.13 26.61
C THR A 134 -10.61 0.24 26.14
N GLU A 135 -10.25 1.26 26.91
CA GLU A 135 -10.39 2.66 26.53
C GLU A 135 -9.11 3.14 25.86
N SER A 136 -9.25 3.89 24.77
CA SER A 136 -8.14 4.49 24.04
C SER A 136 -8.50 5.93 23.68
N GLU A 137 -7.50 6.81 23.65
CA GLU A 137 -7.65 8.21 23.22
C GLU A 137 -7.64 8.37 21.70
N LYS A 138 -7.35 7.29 20.96
CA LYS A 138 -7.29 7.29 19.50
C LYS A 138 -8.69 7.47 18.89
N PRO A 139 -8.82 8.20 17.77
CA PRO A 139 -10.12 8.55 17.18
C PRO A 139 -10.79 7.39 16.43
N ASN A 140 -10.03 6.40 15.96
CA ASN A 140 -10.54 5.27 15.19
C ASN A 140 -10.34 3.95 15.93
N ALA A 141 -11.31 3.05 15.79
CA ALA A 141 -11.29 1.71 16.36
C ALA A 141 -11.77 0.66 15.33
N GLU A 142 -11.11 -0.49 15.31
CA GLU A 142 -11.48 -1.66 14.52
C GLU A 142 -11.64 -2.86 15.46
N HIS A 143 -12.77 -3.56 15.34
CA HIS A 143 -13.04 -4.78 16.08
C HIS A 143 -13.12 -5.95 15.12
N ALA A 144 -12.16 -6.86 15.20
CA ALA A 144 -12.14 -8.10 14.42
C ALA A 144 -12.51 -9.27 15.33
N LEU A 145 -13.65 -9.92 15.04
CA LEU A 145 -14.16 -11.08 15.75
C LEU A 145 -13.97 -12.32 14.87
N TYR A 146 -13.00 -13.16 15.22
CA TYR A 146 -12.79 -14.45 14.58
C TYR A 146 -13.53 -15.55 15.36
N CYS A 147 -14.43 -16.26 14.69
CA CYS A 147 -15.11 -17.41 15.29
C CYS A 147 -14.24 -18.65 15.14
N SER A 148 -13.61 -19.10 16.23
CA SER A 148 -12.80 -20.31 16.19
C SER A 148 -13.68 -21.55 16.16
N GLU A 149 -14.67 -21.60 17.04
CA GLU A 149 -15.53 -22.76 17.23
C GLU A 149 -16.99 -22.32 17.33
N GLY A 150 -17.90 -23.20 16.89
CA GLY A 150 -19.34 -22.97 16.95
C GLY A 150 -19.83 -21.84 16.05
N TYR A 151 -20.62 -20.94 16.61
CA TYR A 151 -21.19 -19.78 15.92
C TYR A 151 -21.46 -18.62 16.88
N CYS A 152 -21.45 -17.41 16.34
CA CYS A 152 -21.79 -16.20 17.07
C CYS A 152 -22.70 -15.31 16.23
N VAL A 153 -23.76 -14.79 16.85
CA VAL A 153 -24.61 -13.75 16.29
C VAL A 153 -24.27 -12.46 16.99
N VAL A 154 -23.75 -11.51 16.22
CA VAL A 154 -23.36 -10.18 16.66
C VAL A 154 -24.49 -9.22 16.31
N ASN A 155 -25.10 -8.58 17.31
CA ASN A 155 -26.09 -7.53 17.11
C ASN A 155 -25.39 -6.17 17.15
N TYR A 156 -25.31 -5.49 16.02
CA TYR A 156 -24.63 -4.20 15.88
C TYR A 156 -25.53 -3.21 15.14
N GLU A 157 -25.75 -2.02 15.71
CA GLU A 157 -26.66 -0.98 15.17
C GLU A 157 -28.07 -1.49 14.78
N GLY A 158 -28.56 -2.53 15.47
CA GLY A 158 -29.89 -3.14 15.20
C GLY A 158 -29.90 -4.22 14.11
N GLU A 159 -28.77 -4.54 13.50
CA GLU A 159 -28.62 -5.68 12.59
C GLU A 159 -28.03 -6.91 13.31
N SER A 160 -28.58 -8.09 13.02
CA SER A 160 -28.06 -9.37 13.50
C SER A 160 -27.18 -10.02 12.45
N ILE A 161 -25.88 -10.16 12.75
CA ILE A 161 -24.86 -10.69 11.85
C ILE A 161 -24.37 -12.03 12.39
N MET A 162 -24.56 -13.11 11.65
CA MET A 162 -24.08 -14.43 12.03
C MET A 162 -22.69 -14.71 11.45
N ILE A 163 -21.75 -15.11 12.30
CA ILE A 163 -20.47 -15.71 11.93
C ILE A 163 -20.39 -17.15 12.45
N ARG A 164 -19.77 -18.03 11.67
CA ARG A 164 -19.53 -19.45 11.99
C ARG A 164 -18.04 -19.72 12.11
N SER A 165 -17.68 -20.88 12.67
CA SER A 165 -16.29 -21.34 12.76
C SER A 165 -15.51 -21.09 11.45
N GLY A 166 -14.34 -20.48 11.59
CA GLY A 166 -13.45 -20.06 10.50
C GLY A 166 -13.76 -18.67 9.90
N GLN A 167 -14.88 -18.02 10.25
CA GLN A 167 -15.24 -16.71 9.71
C GLN A 167 -14.78 -15.56 10.61
N THR A 168 -14.46 -14.42 9.99
CA THR A 168 -14.06 -13.20 10.68
C THR A 168 -15.03 -12.07 10.37
N LEU A 169 -15.59 -11.42 11.39
CA LEU A 169 -16.33 -10.16 11.25
C LEU A 169 -15.42 -9.00 11.64
N VAL A 170 -15.34 -7.95 10.82
CA VAL A 170 -14.66 -6.70 11.14
C VAL A 170 -15.68 -5.58 11.22
N ILE A 171 -15.67 -4.83 12.32
CA ILE A 171 -16.52 -3.66 12.55
C ILE A 171 -15.60 -2.44 12.69
N SER A 172 -15.75 -1.47 11.79
CA SER A 172 -14.99 -0.23 11.76
C SER A 172 -15.78 0.91 12.42
N CYS A 173 -15.14 1.63 13.34
CA CYS A 173 -15.74 2.76 14.05
C CYS A 173 -14.83 4.00 13.94
N SER A 174 -15.39 5.08 13.39
CA SER A 174 -14.77 6.39 13.33
C SER A 174 -15.37 7.32 14.39
N GLU A 175 -14.58 8.30 14.86
CA GLU A 175 -15.01 9.36 15.77
C GLU A 175 -15.40 8.88 17.17
N SER A 176 -14.52 8.12 17.82
CA SER A 176 -14.55 7.74 19.25
C SER A 176 -15.86 7.14 19.80
N LYS A 177 -16.84 6.85 18.94
CA LYS A 177 -18.02 6.07 19.31
C LYS A 177 -17.59 4.65 19.57
N ARG A 178 -17.85 4.19 20.80
CA ARG A 178 -17.63 2.80 21.20
C ARG A 178 -18.53 1.92 20.31
N PRO A 179 -18.00 0.91 19.61
CA PRO A 179 -18.86 -0.08 18.99
C PRO A 179 -19.58 -0.83 20.10
N GLU A 180 -20.84 -0.47 20.30
CA GLU A 180 -21.75 -1.24 21.14
C GLU A 180 -22.36 -2.33 20.27
N TYR A 181 -21.98 -3.57 20.56
CA TYR A 181 -22.63 -4.75 20.03
C TYR A 181 -22.85 -5.77 21.15
N SER A 182 -23.91 -6.55 21.02
CA SER A 182 -24.12 -7.74 21.86
C SER A 182 -23.78 -8.99 21.06
N VAL A 183 -23.39 -10.04 21.77
CA VAL A 183 -23.09 -11.34 21.16
C VAL A 183 -23.94 -12.43 21.80
N MET A 184 -24.38 -13.39 21.01
CA MET A 184 -25.07 -14.61 21.44
C MET A 184 -24.62 -15.79 20.58
N GLY A 185 -24.75 -17.01 21.08
CA GLY A 185 -24.37 -18.22 20.36
C GLY A 185 -23.66 -19.23 21.24
N GLU A 186 -22.76 -20.00 20.65
CA GLU A 186 -22.03 -21.08 21.30
C GLU A 186 -20.62 -21.19 20.71
N GLY A 187 -19.63 -21.45 21.56
CA GLY A 187 -18.24 -21.70 21.17
C GLY A 187 -17.28 -20.61 21.64
N THR A 188 -16.18 -20.45 20.91
CA THR A 188 -15.06 -19.57 21.27
C THR A 188 -14.82 -18.55 20.18
N ILE A 189 -14.93 -17.26 20.55
CA ILE A 189 -14.66 -16.13 19.66
C ILE A 189 -13.43 -15.40 20.16
N ILE A 190 -12.52 -15.10 19.25
CA ILE A 190 -11.32 -14.31 19.53
C ILE A 190 -11.59 -12.92 18.99
N ARG A 191 -11.58 -11.94 19.87
CA ARG A 191 -11.80 -10.54 19.50
C ARG A 191 -10.46 -9.81 19.57
N ALA A 192 -10.06 -9.24 18.44
CA ALA A 192 -8.98 -8.26 18.36
C ALA A 192 -9.58 -6.86 18.27
N THR A 193 -9.13 -5.98 19.16
CA THR A 193 -9.52 -4.56 19.17
C THR A 193 -8.29 -3.72 18.88
N VAL A 194 -8.35 -2.89 17.84
CA VAL A 194 -7.24 -2.04 17.40
C VAL A 194 -7.67 -0.59 17.38
N PHE A 195 -6.85 0.28 17.97
CA PHE A 195 -7.06 1.73 18.02
C PHE A 195 -5.92 2.46 17.31
N TYR A 196 -6.25 3.42 16.45
CA TYR A 196 -5.26 4.14 15.65
C TYR A 196 -5.70 5.56 15.30
N ASP A 197 -4.72 6.42 15.08
CA ASP A 197 -4.92 7.77 14.56
C ASP A 197 -4.96 7.77 13.04
N ASP A 198 -5.43 8.87 12.44
CA ASP A 198 -5.39 9.10 10.99
C ASP A 198 -3.97 9.21 10.40
N VAL A 199 -2.93 9.06 11.22
CA VAL A 199 -1.51 8.97 10.83
C VAL A 199 -1.27 7.90 9.75
N TYR A 200 -2.13 6.89 9.61
CA TYR A 200 -1.99 5.93 8.51
C TYR A 200 -2.29 6.51 7.13
N LYS A 201 -3.17 7.52 7.00
CA LYS A 201 -3.42 8.21 5.73
C LYS A 201 -2.16 8.92 5.22
N GLU A 202 -1.26 9.25 6.13
CA GLU A 202 0.06 9.81 5.84
C GLU A 202 1.11 8.76 5.45
N MET A 203 0.85 7.48 5.73
CA MET A 203 1.81 6.36 5.58
C MET A 203 1.49 5.39 4.45
N ALA A 204 0.29 5.46 3.87
CA ALA A 204 -0.14 4.70 2.69
C ALA A 204 -0.20 5.61 1.45
N PRO A 205 -0.19 5.06 0.22
CA PRO A 205 -0.45 5.85 -0.98
C PRO A 205 -1.82 6.51 -0.90
N GLU A 206 -1.87 7.82 -1.12
CA GLU A 206 -3.14 8.55 -1.19
C GLU A 206 -3.95 8.02 -2.38
N ILE A 207 -5.08 7.36 -2.11
CA ILE A 207 -5.97 6.86 -3.16
C ILE A 207 -6.71 8.06 -3.76
N ILE A 208 -6.30 8.46 -4.95
CA ILE A 208 -6.94 9.55 -5.69
C ILE A 208 -8.13 8.96 -6.47
N PRO A 209 -9.38 9.31 -6.14
CA PRO A 209 -10.54 8.80 -6.87
C PRO A 209 -10.54 9.34 -8.30
N HIS A 210 -10.85 8.47 -9.26
CA HIS A 210 -10.91 8.86 -10.67
C HIS A 210 -12.08 9.83 -10.92
N GLU A 211 -11.75 11.06 -11.32
CA GLU A 211 -12.73 12.09 -11.69
C GLU A 211 -12.86 12.17 -13.23
N LYS A 212 -14.02 12.62 -13.73
CA LYS A 212 -14.17 12.89 -15.17
C LYS A 212 -13.23 14.02 -15.59
N ALA A 213 -12.65 13.89 -16.78
CA ALA A 213 -11.72 14.88 -17.31
C ALA A 213 -12.36 16.28 -17.36
N SER A 214 -11.65 17.26 -16.84
CA SER A 214 -12.10 18.65 -16.72
C SER A 214 -11.21 19.60 -17.53
N PHE A 215 -11.66 20.84 -17.70
CA PHE A 215 -10.82 21.88 -18.31
C PHE A 215 -9.61 22.25 -17.42
N ASP A 216 -9.67 22.03 -16.11
CA ASP A 216 -8.51 22.20 -15.23
C ASP A 216 -7.41 21.18 -15.58
N ASP A 217 -7.79 19.93 -15.85
CA ASP A 217 -6.86 18.90 -16.30
C ASP A 217 -6.17 19.28 -17.61
N PHE A 218 -6.90 19.88 -18.55
CA PHE A 218 -6.30 20.39 -19.78
C PHE A 218 -5.26 21.48 -19.50
N LYS A 219 -5.55 22.45 -18.62
CA LYS A 219 -4.56 23.46 -18.20
C LYS A 219 -3.33 22.84 -17.57
N LYS A 220 -3.50 21.80 -16.74
CA LYS A 220 -2.38 21.04 -16.17
C LYS A 220 -1.59 20.29 -17.24
N CYS A 221 -2.24 19.75 -18.27
CA CYS A 221 -1.57 19.13 -19.41
C CYS A 221 -0.77 20.17 -20.24
N VAL A 222 -1.28 21.39 -20.41
CA VAL A 222 -0.51 22.50 -21.01
C VAL A 222 0.75 22.78 -20.19
N TYR A 223 0.63 22.84 -18.86
CA TYR A 223 1.79 22.95 -17.99
C TYR A 223 2.76 21.78 -18.17
N LEU A 224 2.29 20.54 -18.10
CA LEU A 224 3.13 19.34 -18.23
C LEU A 224 3.89 19.30 -19.57
N ALA A 225 3.20 19.56 -20.68
CA ALA A 225 3.79 19.60 -22.02
C ALA A 225 4.95 20.60 -22.14
N ASN A 226 4.89 21.70 -21.40
CA ASN A 226 5.88 22.77 -21.47
C ASN A 226 6.96 22.69 -20.37
N VAL A 227 6.99 21.62 -19.55
CA VAL A 227 8.02 21.43 -18.49
C VAL A 227 8.82 20.14 -18.60
N GLN A 228 8.53 19.24 -19.55
CA GLN A 228 9.24 17.96 -19.68
C GLN A 228 10.63 18.04 -20.35
N PHE A 229 11.10 19.22 -20.76
CA PHE A 229 12.41 19.35 -21.40
C PHE A 229 13.56 19.38 -20.37
N LYS A 230 14.74 18.87 -20.75
CA LYS A 230 15.91 18.67 -19.86
C LYS A 230 16.30 19.89 -19.02
N TRP A 231 16.16 21.10 -19.59
CA TRP A 231 16.58 22.34 -18.95
C TRP A 231 15.47 23.03 -18.16
N ALA A 232 14.26 22.47 -18.09
CA ALA A 232 13.09 23.13 -17.50
C ALA A 232 13.33 23.57 -16.05
N LYS A 233 14.03 22.76 -15.25
CA LYS A 233 14.36 23.06 -13.84
C LYS A 233 15.27 24.29 -13.66
N TYR A 234 15.99 24.72 -14.69
CA TYR A 234 16.82 25.93 -14.66
C TYR A 234 15.99 27.18 -14.95
N PHE A 235 15.02 27.10 -15.86
CA PHE A 235 14.14 28.21 -16.24
C PHE A 235 12.96 28.39 -15.29
N ILE A 236 12.44 27.29 -14.72
CA ILE A 236 11.20 27.29 -13.94
C ILE A 236 11.53 26.90 -12.49
N LYS A 237 11.58 27.92 -11.61
CA LYS A 237 11.90 27.72 -10.19
C LYS A 237 10.93 26.79 -9.47
N SER A 238 9.65 26.80 -9.83
CA SER A 238 8.62 25.95 -9.19
C SER A 238 8.88 24.45 -9.36
N LEU A 239 9.57 24.02 -10.44
CA LEU A 239 9.92 22.62 -10.65
C LEU A 239 10.95 22.08 -9.65
N LYS A 240 11.67 22.95 -8.93
CA LYS A 240 12.59 22.51 -7.87
C LYS A 240 11.84 22.07 -6.61
N THR A 241 10.64 22.60 -6.40
CA THR A 241 9.80 22.35 -5.23
C THR A 241 8.54 21.56 -5.57
N THR A 242 8.40 21.10 -6.82
CA THR A 242 7.28 20.28 -7.27
C THR A 242 7.75 18.84 -7.46
N TRP A 243 6.96 17.90 -6.96
CA TRP A 243 7.13 16.47 -7.18
C TRP A 243 5.92 15.96 -7.96
N PHE A 244 6.17 15.11 -8.95
CA PHE A 244 5.14 14.39 -9.69
C PHE A 244 5.11 12.99 -9.11
N ASP A 245 3.92 12.54 -8.70
CA ASP A 245 3.82 11.21 -8.10
C ASP A 245 4.19 10.09 -9.10
N ARG A 246 4.24 8.87 -8.59
CA ARG A 246 4.67 7.71 -9.35
C ARG A 246 3.73 7.38 -10.52
N GLU A 247 2.42 7.59 -10.36
CA GLU A 247 1.44 7.29 -11.42
C GLU A 247 1.56 8.28 -12.58
N LEU A 248 1.61 9.57 -12.28
CA LEU A 248 1.80 10.62 -13.26
C LEU A 248 3.17 10.48 -13.94
N SER A 249 4.23 10.24 -13.18
CA SER A 249 5.58 10.05 -13.72
C SER A 249 5.66 8.85 -14.68
N LYS A 250 5.00 7.73 -14.35
CA LYS A 250 4.89 6.56 -15.25
C LYS A 250 4.13 6.90 -16.54
N ALA A 251 3.02 7.63 -16.43
CA ALA A 251 2.22 8.05 -17.59
C ALA A 251 3.00 8.98 -18.53
N ILE A 252 3.73 9.95 -17.97
CA ILE A 252 4.62 10.86 -18.72
C ILE A 252 5.72 10.05 -19.41
N ALA A 253 6.40 9.15 -18.67
CA ALA A 253 7.47 8.33 -19.22
C ALA A 253 7.00 7.49 -20.41
N LYS A 254 5.75 7.02 -20.44
CA LYS A 254 5.19 6.25 -21.57
C LYS A 254 5.17 7.06 -22.87
N ILE A 255 4.85 8.36 -22.79
CA ILE A 255 4.81 9.28 -23.94
C ILE A 255 6.23 9.70 -24.34
N GLU A 256 7.04 10.08 -23.35
CA GLU A 256 8.37 10.66 -23.59
C GLU A 256 9.42 9.60 -23.99
N ARG A 257 9.25 8.33 -23.60
CA ARG A 257 10.20 7.24 -23.90
C ARG A 257 10.50 7.08 -25.38
N TYR A 258 9.51 7.30 -26.25
CA TYR A 258 9.65 7.17 -27.69
C TYR A 258 9.72 8.53 -28.40
N TYR A 259 9.95 9.62 -27.66
CA TYR A 259 10.00 10.98 -28.20
C TYR A 259 8.76 11.36 -29.02
N ILE A 260 7.59 10.82 -28.68
CA ILE A 260 6.35 11.01 -29.45
C ILE A 260 6.02 12.50 -29.66
N PRO A 261 6.06 13.36 -28.62
CA PRO A 261 5.80 14.79 -28.80
C PRO A 261 6.80 15.47 -29.75
N MET A 262 8.08 15.09 -29.66
CA MET A 262 9.14 15.64 -30.51
C MET A 262 8.94 15.22 -31.97
N ILE A 263 8.58 13.95 -32.21
CA ILE A 263 8.30 13.44 -33.56
C ILE A 263 7.11 14.20 -34.18
N ILE A 264 6.01 14.34 -33.44
CA ILE A 264 4.83 15.08 -33.89
C ILE A 264 5.21 16.53 -34.22
N PHE A 265 5.98 17.18 -33.35
CA PHE A 265 6.45 18.54 -33.57
C PHE A 265 7.23 18.67 -34.89
N PHE A 266 8.25 17.85 -35.12
CA PHE A 266 9.08 17.96 -36.34
C PHE A 266 8.32 17.58 -37.61
N VAL A 267 7.52 16.51 -37.58
CA VAL A 267 6.73 16.07 -38.74
C VAL A 267 5.72 17.13 -39.13
N GLY A 268 5.00 17.71 -38.18
CA GLY A 268 4.02 18.74 -38.49
C GLY A 268 4.65 20.08 -38.89
N ALA A 269 5.78 20.44 -38.30
CA ALA A 269 6.54 21.63 -38.73
C ALA A 269 6.98 21.49 -40.18
N MET A 270 7.57 20.34 -40.53
CA MET A 270 7.99 20.02 -41.90
C MET A 270 6.80 20.05 -42.88
N ALA A 271 5.68 19.41 -42.53
CA ALA A 271 4.49 19.37 -43.40
C ALA A 271 3.91 20.76 -43.66
N ILE A 272 3.80 21.60 -42.64
CA ILE A 272 3.29 22.97 -42.77
C ILE A 272 4.25 23.85 -43.57
N SER A 273 5.57 23.72 -43.33
CA SER A 273 6.57 24.46 -44.10
C SER A 273 6.51 24.11 -45.59
N ILE A 274 6.40 22.82 -45.94
CA ILE A 274 6.27 22.37 -47.34
C ILE A 274 4.98 22.92 -47.95
N PHE A 275 3.86 22.81 -47.24
CA PHE A 275 2.57 23.30 -47.73
C PHE A 275 2.60 24.80 -48.05
N VAL A 276 3.17 25.61 -47.15
CA VAL A 276 3.23 27.07 -47.35
C VAL A 276 4.23 27.45 -48.44
N ALA A 277 5.39 26.79 -48.50
CA ALA A 277 6.38 27.02 -49.54
C ALA A 277 5.82 26.74 -50.94
N VAL A 278 5.10 25.62 -51.12
CA VAL A 278 4.52 25.23 -52.41
C VAL A 278 3.34 26.12 -52.80
N LYS A 279 2.51 26.53 -51.85
CA LYS A 279 1.24 27.22 -52.16
C LYS A 279 1.37 28.74 -52.24
N PHE A 280 2.26 29.34 -51.45
CA PHE A 280 2.34 30.80 -51.29
C PHE A 280 3.70 31.39 -51.69
N GLU A 281 4.70 30.55 -52.02
CA GLU A 281 6.04 30.95 -52.48
C GLU A 281 6.65 32.10 -51.65
N SER A 282 6.42 32.09 -50.33
CA SER A 282 6.79 33.20 -49.43
C SER A 282 7.62 32.70 -48.26
N ASP A 283 8.88 33.15 -48.20
CA ASP A 283 9.80 32.85 -47.10
C ASP A 283 9.28 33.35 -45.75
N LEU A 284 8.72 34.56 -45.72
CA LEU A 284 8.08 35.13 -44.52
C LEU A 284 6.86 34.28 -44.10
N GLY A 285 6.09 33.81 -45.07
CA GLY A 285 4.95 32.91 -44.83
C GLY A 285 5.37 31.61 -44.16
N VAL A 286 6.48 31.00 -44.60
CA VAL A 286 7.01 29.77 -43.99
C VAL A 286 7.43 29.99 -42.54
N VAL A 287 8.12 31.09 -42.25
CA VAL A 287 8.53 31.43 -40.87
C VAL A 287 7.31 31.63 -39.96
N LEU A 288 6.31 32.39 -40.40
CA LEU A 288 5.07 32.61 -39.66
C LEU A 288 4.32 31.29 -39.41
N ALA A 289 4.28 30.41 -40.40
CA ALA A 289 3.62 29.12 -40.28
C ALA A 289 4.32 28.20 -39.27
N ILE A 290 5.65 28.22 -39.19
CA ILE A 290 6.42 27.50 -38.16
C ILE A 290 6.10 28.04 -36.76
N LEU A 291 6.01 29.37 -36.59
CA LEU A 291 5.67 29.98 -35.30
C LEU A 291 4.24 29.64 -34.87
N ILE A 292 3.29 29.65 -35.80
CA ILE A 292 1.91 29.22 -35.55
C ILE A 292 1.88 27.74 -35.17
N TRP A 293 2.61 26.89 -35.90
CA TRP A 293 2.72 25.47 -35.59
C TRP A 293 3.29 25.24 -34.20
N LEU A 294 4.36 25.94 -33.82
CA LEU A 294 4.94 25.87 -32.48
C LEU A 294 3.90 26.19 -31.40
N ALA A 295 3.12 27.26 -31.59
CA ALA A 295 2.07 27.64 -30.65
C ALA A 295 0.96 26.56 -30.57
N VAL A 296 0.45 26.09 -31.72
CA VAL A 296 -0.59 25.05 -31.78
C VAL A 296 -0.10 23.74 -31.17
N ASN A 297 1.13 23.33 -31.47
CA ASN A 297 1.71 22.10 -30.95
C ASN A 297 1.84 22.13 -29.42
N ASN A 298 2.31 23.25 -28.87
CA ASN A 298 2.61 23.36 -27.44
C ASN A 298 1.39 23.70 -26.59
N LEU A 299 0.36 24.34 -27.16
CA LEU A 299 -0.86 24.74 -26.46
C LEU A 299 -2.04 23.79 -26.69
N ILE A 300 -2.03 22.98 -27.75
CA ILE A 300 -3.17 22.12 -28.12
C ILE A 300 -2.74 20.68 -28.33
N ILE A 301 -1.88 20.40 -29.31
CA ILE A 301 -1.60 19.01 -29.75
C ILE A 301 -0.92 18.20 -28.65
N THR A 302 0.21 18.70 -28.13
CA THR A 302 0.95 18.01 -27.07
C THR A 302 0.11 17.91 -25.78
N PRO A 303 -0.56 18.98 -25.31
CA PRO A 303 -1.46 18.87 -24.16
C PRO A 303 -2.57 17.83 -24.32
N LEU A 304 -3.17 17.68 -25.51
CA LEU A 304 -4.16 16.62 -25.78
C LEU A 304 -3.55 15.22 -25.72
N LEU A 305 -2.31 15.05 -26.20
CA LEU A 305 -1.58 13.78 -26.10
C LEU A 305 -1.36 13.40 -24.63
N TYR A 306 -0.94 14.36 -23.79
CA TYR A 306 -0.81 14.15 -22.35
C TYR A 306 -2.16 13.79 -21.73
N MET A 307 -3.21 14.55 -22.03
CA MET A 307 -4.57 14.35 -21.50
C MET A 307 -5.12 12.94 -21.78
N ALA A 308 -4.70 12.30 -22.88
CA ALA A 308 -5.09 10.93 -23.20
C ALA A 308 -4.50 9.88 -22.23
N VAL A 309 -3.32 10.12 -21.65
CA VAL A 309 -2.56 9.10 -20.89
C VAL A 309 -2.43 9.41 -19.40
N VAL A 310 -2.39 10.69 -19.01
CA VAL A 310 -2.22 11.06 -17.59
C VAL A 310 -3.44 10.66 -16.74
N PRO A 311 -3.23 10.32 -15.45
CA PRO A 311 -4.33 10.06 -14.53
C PRO A 311 -5.12 11.34 -14.23
N LYS A 312 -6.42 11.18 -13.94
CA LYS A 312 -7.34 12.29 -13.64
C LYS A 312 -7.89 12.15 -12.22
N PRO A 313 -7.94 13.23 -11.42
CA PRO A 313 -7.61 14.61 -11.77
C PRO A 313 -6.11 14.91 -11.69
N VAL A 314 -5.53 15.47 -12.76
CA VAL A 314 -4.08 15.67 -12.94
C VAL A 314 -3.47 16.51 -11.82
N ARG A 315 -4.23 17.48 -11.30
CA ARG A 315 -3.78 18.38 -10.23
C ARG A 315 -3.36 17.65 -8.96
N LYS A 316 -4.03 16.54 -8.59
CA LYS A 316 -3.76 15.81 -7.34
C LYS A 316 -2.44 15.03 -7.39
N HIS A 317 -1.97 14.73 -8.60
CA HIS A 317 -0.70 14.05 -8.85
C HIS A 317 0.50 15.02 -8.95
N ILE A 318 0.27 16.34 -8.88
CA ILE A 318 1.30 17.39 -8.89
C ILE A 318 1.36 18.01 -7.50
N LYS A 319 2.32 17.60 -6.68
CA LYS A 319 2.42 17.99 -5.27
C LYS A 319 3.62 18.87 -5.00
N LYS A 320 3.53 19.74 -4.00
CA LYS A 320 4.72 20.45 -3.51
C LYS A 320 5.49 19.56 -2.57
N VAL A 321 6.81 19.63 -2.64
CA VAL A 321 7.73 18.88 -1.78
C VAL A 321 7.47 19.12 -0.29
N SER A 322 7.09 20.34 0.10
CA SER A 322 6.77 20.70 1.49
C SER A 322 5.44 20.14 1.99
N GLU A 323 4.58 19.66 1.09
CA GLU A 323 3.22 19.19 1.38
C GLU A 323 3.12 17.66 1.18
N LEU A 324 4.25 16.96 1.00
CA LEU A 324 4.29 15.52 0.83
C LEU A 324 4.04 14.80 2.14
N THR A 325 3.25 13.73 2.08
CA THR A 325 3.07 12.85 3.23
C THR A 325 4.38 12.11 3.56
N PRO A 326 4.58 11.66 4.81
CA PRO A 326 5.67 10.77 5.21
C PRO A 326 5.90 9.58 4.25
N TYR A 327 4.84 8.97 3.71
CA TYR A 327 4.96 7.95 2.67
C TYR A 327 5.58 8.49 1.38
N GLU A 328 5.07 9.59 0.86
CA GLU A 328 5.56 10.19 -0.39
C GLU A 328 6.97 10.73 -0.27
N GLN A 329 7.35 11.22 0.91
CA GLN A 329 8.72 11.63 1.21
C GLN A 329 9.67 10.44 1.09
N ARG A 330 9.33 9.27 1.67
CA ARG A 330 10.12 8.05 1.53
C ARG A 330 10.27 7.60 0.08
N ILE A 331 9.17 7.56 -0.68
CA ILE A 331 9.22 7.21 -2.11
C ILE A 331 10.10 8.18 -2.89
N ARG A 332 9.99 9.48 -2.62
CA ARG A 332 10.83 10.50 -3.26
C ARG A 332 12.31 10.36 -2.88
N GLU A 333 12.61 10.01 -1.63
CA GLU A 333 13.98 9.71 -1.18
C GLU A 333 14.55 8.47 -1.88
N GLU A 334 13.75 7.41 -2.03
CA GLU A 334 14.12 6.24 -2.82
C GLU A 334 14.39 6.60 -4.29
N GLU A 335 13.53 7.41 -4.92
CA GLU A 335 13.71 7.91 -6.30
C GLU A 335 14.99 8.75 -6.45
N LEU A 336 15.32 9.58 -5.45
CA LEU A 336 16.55 10.38 -5.44
C LEU A 336 17.80 9.52 -5.19
N GLY A 337 17.68 8.46 -4.37
CA GLY A 337 18.75 7.52 -4.07
C GLY A 337 19.04 6.55 -5.23
N GLN A 338 18.03 6.23 -6.04
CA GLN A 338 18.17 5.41 -7.23
C GLN A 338 18.85 6.19 -8.37
N ASN A 339 20.16 6.06 -8.48
CA ASN A 339 20.87 6.54 -9.66
C ASN A 339 20.68 5.54 -10.80
N GLU A 340 19.62 5.74 -11.59
CA GLU A 340 19.19 4.87 -12.70
C GLU A 340 20.34 4.53 -13.68
N ARG A 341 21.32 5.42 -13.81
CA ARG A 341 22.54 5.22 -14.61
C ARG A 341 23.51 4.25 -13.96
N LEU A 342 23.69 4.33 -12.64
CA LEU A 342 24.50 3.42 -11.84
C LEU A 342 23.88 2.02 -11.83
N GLU A 343 22.57 1.90 -11.68
CA GLU A 343 21.87 0.60 -11.76
C GLU A 343 21.98 -0.04 -13.15
N LYS A 344 21.81 0.74 -14.23
CA LYS A 344 22.02 0.24 -15.60
C LYS A 344 23.46 -0.23 -15.82
N ILE A 345 24.43 0.46 -15.24
CA ILE A 345 25.85 0.06 -15.26
C ILE A 345 26.06 -1.22 -14.45
N LEU A 346 25.57 -1.29 -13.21
CA LEU A 346 25.66 -2.49 -12.35
C LEU A 346 24.99 -3.71 -12.98
N LYS A 347 23.84 -3.53 -13.63
CA LYS A 347 23.13 -4.60 -14.36
C LYS A 347 23.92 -5.07 -15.58
N LYS A 348 24.60 -4.14 -16.27
CA LYS A 348 25.53 -4.47 -17.37
C LYS A 348 26.74 -5.26 -16.86
N TYR A 349 27.35 -4.86 -15.74
CA TYR A 349 28.45 -5.61 -15.12
C TYR A 349 28.02 -6.99 -14.59
N LYS A 350 26.84 -7.09 -13.97
CA LYS A 350 26.26 -8.35 -13.49
C LYS A 350 25.98 -9.33 -14.63
N ASN A 351 25.60 -8.82 -15.81
CA ASN A 351 25.40 -9.64 -17.00
C ASN A 351 26.71 -9.94 -17.75
N SER A 352 27.71 -9.06 -17.72
CA SER A 352 29.04 -9.34 -18.27
C SER A 352 29.83 -10.38 -17.47
N GLY A 353 29.63 -10.45 -16.15
CA GLY A 353 30.24 -11.49 -15.31
C GLY A 353 29.69 -12.90 -15.50
N LYS A 354 28.55 -13.06 -16.19
CA LYS A 354 27.94 -14.37 -16.47
C LYS A 354 28.55 -15.09 -17.68
N ASN A 355 29.37 -14.40 -18.49
CA ASN A 355 29.99 -14.95 -19.70
C ASN A 355 31.51 -15.18 -19.56
N LEU A 356 32.07 -15.06 -18.35
CA LEU A 356 33.52 -15.18 -18.08
C LEU A 356 33.90 -16.50 -17.37
N GLY A 357 33.11 -17.55 -17.51
CA GLY A 357 33.34 -18.83 -16.82
C GLY A 357 33.02 -20.08 -17.63
N ILE A 358 33.08 -20.00 -18.97
CA ILE A 358 32.99 -21.18 -19.85
C ILE A 358 34.01 -21.00 -20.98
N GLU A 359 35.28 -21.00 -20.65
CA GLU A 359 36.37 -21.34 -21.56
C GLU A 359 37.54 -21.75 -20.66
N ASP A 360 38.19 -22.86 -21.02
CA ASP A 360 39.28 -23.57 -20.32
C ASP A 360 38.87 -24.67 -19.32
N ASP A 361 38.37 -25.77 -19.88
CA ASP A 361 38.70 -27.14 -19.44
C ASP A 361 38.63 -28.07 -20.67
N LYS A 362 39.60 -27.91 -21.56
CA LYS A 362 39.99 -28.91 -22.57
C LYS A 362 41.48 -28.74 -22.89
N GLU A 363 42.32 -29.44 -22.14
CA GLU A 363 43.38 -30.31 -22.68
C GLU A 363 43.87 -31.30 -21.60
#